data_AF-A0A8S3JQS9-F1
#
_entry.id   AF-A0A8S3JQS9-F1
#
_cell.length_a   1.000
_cell.length_b   1.000
_cell.length_c   1.000
_cell.angle_alpha   90.00
_cell.angle_beta   90.00
_cell.angle_gamma   90.00
#
_symmetry.space_group_name_H-M   'P 1'
#
loop_
_entity.id
_entity.type
_entity.pdbx_description
1 polymer ?
#
loop_
_entity_poly.entity_id
_entity_poly.type
_entity_poly.pdbx_seq_one_letter_code
_entity_poly.pdbx_strand_id
1 'polypeptide(L)'
;MAFRSLAIVAYFVCSWAKTSFVTSFVIIIILLSMDFWTVKNITGRLLAGLRYWNYVDDAGNNHWIFESKKGDDKNTVSQSESNIFWLSLIFTILLWILLTITTLFSPTYIIITGVALALNITNLYGFIRCKFGSNEKISDEMKKTV
;
A
#
# COMPACT_ATOMS: atom_id res chain seq x y z
N MET A 1 3.75 -7.99 -6.39
CA MET A 1 2.60 -8.46 -7.20
C MET A 1 2.16 -9.88 -6.84
N ALA A 2 3.09 -10.83 -6.64
CA ALA A 2 2.73 -12.23 -6.32
C ALA A 2 1.82 -12.36 -5.07
N PHE A 3 2.13 -11.68 -3.97
CA PHE A 3 1.31 -11.73 -2.75
C PHE A 3 -0.08 -11.08 -2.92
N ARG A 4 -0.18 -9.99 -3.72
CA ARG A 4 -1.47 -9.39 -4.12
C ARG A 4 -2.37 -10.38 -4.84
N SER A 5 -1.82 -11.04 -5.87
CA SER A 5 -2.55 -12.03 -6.66
C SER A 5 -2.92 -13.24 -5.81
N LEU A 6 -2.03 -13.68 -4.91
CA LEU A 6 -2.27 -14.83 -4.04
C LEU A 6 -3.38 -14.56 -3.01
N ALA A 7 -3.46 -13.35 -2.44
CA ALA A 7 -4.54 -12.99 -1.52
C ALA A 7 -5.92 -13.01 -2.22
N ILE A 8 -5.99 -12.53 -3.46
CA ILE A 8 -7.23 -12.52 -4.26
C ILE A 8 -7.63 -13.95 -4.65
N VAL A 9 -6.68 -14.77 -5.10
CA VAL A 9 -6.92 -16.18 -5.43
C VAL A 9 -7.38 -16.94 -4.19
N ALA A 10 -6.72 -16.74 -3.03
CA ALA A 10 -7.12 -17.37 -1.79
C ALA A 10 -8.55 -16.97 -1.37
N TYR A 11 -8.95 -15.71 -1.54
CA TYR A 11 -10.33 -15.27 -1.29
C TYR A 11 -11.34 -16.05 -2.13
N PHE A 12 -11.12 -16.16 -3.44
CA PHE A 12 -12.04 -16.91 -4.32
C PHE A 12 -12.03 -18.41 -4.04
N VAL A 13 -10.86 -19.00 -3.82
CA VAL A 13 -10.73 -20.44 -3.53
C VAL A 13 -11.40 -20.79 -2.20
N CYS A 14 -11.18 -20.02 -1.14
CA CYS A 14 -11.80 -20.24 0.16
C CYS A 14 -13.33 -20.03 0.12
N SER A 15 -13.78 -19.02 -0.63
CA SER A 15 -15.21 -18.77 -0.84
C SER A 15 -15.89 -19.91 -1.61
N TRP A 16 -15.23 -20.41 -2.67
CA TRP A 16 -15.74 -21.52 -3.49
C TRP A 16 -15.70 -22.86 -2.75
N ALA A 17 -14.61 -23.15 -2.03
CA ALA A 17 -14.44 -24.37 -1.25
C ALA A 17 -15.28 -24.41 0.04
N LYS A 18 -16.06 -23.35 0.33
CA LYS A 18 -16.89 -23.21 1.54
C LYS A 18 -16.13 -23.57 2.82
N THR A 19 -14.86 -23.15 2.89
CA THR A 19 -14.00 -23.42 4.04
C THR A 19 -14.51 -22.68 5.28
N SER A 20 -14.17 -23.16 6.48
CA SER A 20 -14.51 -22.46 7.73
C SER A 20 -14.06 -21.01 7.65
N PHE A 21 -14.95 -20.08 8.06
CA PHE A 21 -14.67 -18.65 8.07
C PHE A 21 -13.35 -18.33 8.78
N VAL A 22 -13.08 -18.99 9.92
CA VAL A 22 -11.86 -18.77 10.71
C VAL A 22 -10.60 -19.14 9.91
N THR A 23 -10.63 -20.28 9.21
CA THR A 23 -9.49 -20.72 8.39
C THR A 23 -9.25 -19.75 7.24
N SER A 24 -10.31 -19.37 6.52
CA SER A 24 -10.25 -18.39 5.43
C SER A 24 -9.71 -17.03 5.92
N PHE A 25 -10.20 -16.57 7.08
CA PHE A 25 -9.78 -15.34 7.72
C PHE A 25 -8.27 -15.35 8.01
N VAL A 26 -7.77 -16.38 8.70
CA VAL A 26 -6.35 -16.47 9.08
C VAL A 26 -5.45 -16.47 7.84
N ILE A 27 -5.78 -17.29 6.83
CA ILE A 27 -4.97 -17.39 5.61
C ILE A 27 -4.94 -16.05 4.87
N ILE A 28 -6.09 -15.42 4.65
CA ILE A 28 -6.19 -14.18 3.86
C ILE A 28 -5.50 -13.02 4.61
N ILE A 29 -5.66 -12.92 5.93
CA ILE A 29 -5.03 -11.87 6.72
C ILE A 29 -3.50 -11.98 6.66
N ILE A 30 -2.95 -13.19 6.79
CA ILE A 30 -1.49 -13.40 6.67
C ILE A 30 -1.00 -12.96 5.29
N LEU A 31 -1.72 -13.33 4.21
CA LEU A 31 -1.40 -12.90 2.85
C LEU A 31 -1.46 -11.37 2.68
N LEU A 32 -2.50 -10.72 3.24
CA LEU A 32 -2.66 -9.27 3.22
C LEU A 32 -1.55 -8.55 4.00
N SER A 33 -1.13 -9.09 5.14
CA SER A 33 -0.03 -8.54 5.93
C SER A 33 1.31 -8.66 5.19
N MET A 34 1.58 -9.80 4.56
CA MET A 34 2.77 -9.98 3.73
C MET A 34 2.76 -9.05 2.52
N ASP A 35 1.61 -8.86 1.87
CA ASP A 35 1.48 -7.89 0.78
C ASP A 35 1.73 -6.47 1.27
N PHE A 36 1.06 -6.07 2.35
CA PHE A 36 1.22 -4.75 2.96
C PHE A 36 2.69 -4.45 3.26
N TRP A 37 3.39 -5.39 3.90
CA TRP A 37 4.79 -5.24 4.25
C TRP A 37 5.69 -5.17 3.01
N THR A 38 5.44 -6.01 2.00
CA THR A 38 6.21 -6.04 0.75
C THR A 38 6.06 -4.74 -0.02
N VAL A 39 4.82 -4.24 -0.15
CA VAL A 39 4.53 -2.97 -0.81
C VAL A 39 5.19 -1.82 -0.07
N LYS A 40 5.06 -1.77 1.26
CA LYS A 40 5.66 -0.73 2.11
C LYS A 40 7.19 -0.71 2.05
N ASN A 41 7.85 -1.86 2.20
CA ASN A 41 9.28 -1.92 2.49
C ASN A 41 10.16 -2.27 1.28
N ILE A 42 9.61 -2.97 0.28
CA ILE A 42 10.37 -3.41 -0.89
C ILE A 42 9.90 -2.65 -2.12
N THR A 43 8.64 -2.84 -2.53
CA THR A 43 8.16 -2.34 -3.82
C THR A 43 8.13 -0.82 -3.88
N GLY A 44 7.70 -0.14 -2.81
CA GLY A 44 7.72 1.32 -2.74
C GLY A 44 9.12 1.91 -2.88
N ARG A 45 10.14 1.24 -2.33
CA ARG A 45 11.54 1.69 -2.39
C ARG A 45 12.16 1.43 -3.77
N LEU A 46 11.90 0.26 -4.35
CA LEU A 46 12.49 -0.13 -5.63
C LEU A 46 11.82 0.57 -6.81
N LEU A 47 10.49 0.50 -6.93
CA LEU A 47 9.78 0.97 -8.12
C LEU A 47 9.43 2.46 -8.08
N ALA A 48 9.28 3.05 -6.90
CA ALA A 48 8.90 4.45 -6.76
C ALA A 48 9.93 5.30 -6.02
N GLY A 49 10.94 4.70 -5.39
CA GLY A 49 11.92 5.43 -4.59
C GLY A 49 11.32 6.12 -3.36
N LEU A 50 10.19 5.61 -2.84
CA LEU A 50 9.46 6.21 -1.73
C LEU A 50 9.65 5.40 -0.45
N ARG A 51 9.76 6.09 0.69
CA ARG A 51 9.86 5.45 2.00
C ARG A 51 9.11 6.27 3.04
N TYR A 52 8.25 5.60 3.80
CA TYR A 52 7.60 6.19 4.97
C TYR A 52 7.78 5.29 6.18
N TRP A 53 8.01 5.89 7.33
CA TRP A 53 8.18 5.19 8.59
C TRP A 53 7.77 6.09 9.76
N ASN A 54 7.64 5.47 10.92
CA ASN A 54 7.23 6.14 12.15
C ASN A 54 8.17 5.74 13.27
N TYR A 55 8.50 6.69 14.14
CA TYR A 55 9.17 6.44 15.40
C TYR A 55 8.54 7.26 16.51
N VAL A 56 8.74 6.80 17.73
CA VAL A 56 8.30 7.47 18.95
C VAL A 56 9.55 7.99 19.63
N ASP A 57 9.55 9.28 20.00
CA ASP A 57 10.67 9.87 20.73
C ASP A 57 10.63 9.53 22.23
N ASP A 58 11.68 9.90 22.97
CA ASP A 58 11.77 9.66 24.42
C ASP A 58 10.68 10.39 25.22
N ALA A 59 10.05 11.42 24.63
CA ALA A 59 8.93 12.15 25.20
C ALA A 59 7.56 11.54 24.83
N GLY A 60 7.53 10.43 24.08
CA GLY A 60 6.31 9.74 23.66
C GLY A 60 5.61 10.36 22.44
N ASN A 61 6.21 11.36 21.78
CA ASN A 61 5.62 11.97 20.59
C ASN A 61 5.87 11.12 19.34
N ASN A 62 4.86 11.07 18.47
CA ASN A 62 4.85 10.25 17.28
C ASN A 62 5.33 11.04 16.05
N HIS A 63 6.47 10.64 15.48
CA HIS A 63 7.09 11.33 14.34
C HIS A 63 6.96 10.49 13.07
N TRP A 64 6.26 11.04 12.06
CA TRP A 64 6.15 10.42 10.74
C TRP A 64 7.13 11.02 9.76
N ILE A 65 7.99 10.17 9.20
CA ILE A 65 9.01 10.57 8.24
C ILE A 65 8.60 10.06 6.85
N PHE A 66 8.58 10.98 5.89
CA PHE A 66 8.21 10.74 4.50
C PHE A 66 9.34 11.17 3.57
N GLU A 67 9.88 10.21 2.83
CA GLU A 67 11.06 10.38 1.99
C GLU A 67 10.75 9.95 0.55
N SER A 68 11.40 10.63 -0.39
CA SER A 68 11.38 10.35 -1.82
C SER A 68 12.80 10.55 -2.36
N LYS A 69 13.27 9.66 -3.23
CA LYS A 69 14.52 9.86 -3.98
C LYS A 69 14.46 11.18 -4.79
N LYS A 70 15.55 11.95 -4.81
CA LYS A 70 15.70 13.25 -5.50
C LYS A 70 16.97 13.27 -6.38
N GLY A 71 17.02 14.17 -7.36
CA GLY A 71 18.24 14.43 -8.16
C GLY A 71 18.70 13.23 -8.98
N ASP A 72 20.02 13.00 -9.03
CA ASP A 72 20.64 11.88 -9.77
C ASP A 72 20.15 10.51 -9.32
N ASP A 73 19.75 10.35 -8.06
CA ASP A 73 19.15 9.10 -7.56
C ASP A 73 17.78 8.80 -8.19
N LYS A 74 17.08 9.82 -8.71
CA LYS A 74 15.81 9.63 -9.42
C LYS A 74 16.02 9.02 -10.80
N ASN A 75 17.19 9.22 -11.42
CA ASN A 75 17.55 8.57 -12.69
C ASN A 75 17.70 7.05 -12.55
N THR A 76 17.89 6.54 -11.32
CA THR A 76 17.92 5.09 -11.04
C THR A 76 16.55 4.42 -11.03
N VAL A 77 15.47 5.20 -10.98
CA VAL A 77 14.09 4.69 -10.98
C VAL A 77 13.44 5.09 -12.30
N SER A 78 13.09 4.10 -13.12
CA SER A 78 12.45 4.38 -14.41
C SER A 78 11.05 4.99 -14.19
N GLN A 79 10.70 5.99 -14.99
CA GLN A 79 9.36 6.61 -14.96
C GLN A 79 8.26 5.55 -15.18
N SER A 80 8.53 4.55 -16.02
CA SER A 80 7.63 3.43 -16.27
C SER A 80 7.41 2.56 -15.03
N GLU A 81 8.45 2.29 -14.25
CA GLU A 81 8.37 1.50 -13.00
C GLU A 81 7.53 2.23 -11.95
N SER A 82 7.74 3.54 -11.82
CA SER A 82 6.95 4.38 -10.92
C SER A 82 5.47 4.38 -11.34
N ASN A 83 5.18 4.51 -12.63
CA ASN A 83 3.81 4.48 -13.15
C ASN A 83 3.13 3.14 -12.88
N ILE A 84 3.82 2.01 -13.08
CA ILE A 84 3.30 0.66 -12.77
C ILE A 84 2.99 0.52 -11.28
N PHE A 85 3.85 1.05 -10.41
CA PHE A 85 3.62 1.04 -8.97
C PHE A 85 2.33 1.77 -8.59
N TRP A 86 2.14 3.00 -9.08
CA TRP A 86 0.94 3.79 -8.79
C TRP A 86 -0.32 3.15 -9.37
N LEU A 87 -0.27 2.68 -10.62
CA LEU A 87 -1.39 1.98 -11.25
C LEU A 87 -1.80 0.75 -10.44
N SER A 88 -0.83 -0.05 -9.99
CA SER A 88 -1.10 -1.24 -9.19
C SER A 88 -1.72 -0.93 -7.84
N LEU A 89 -1.29 0.12 -7.15
CA LEU A 89 -1.90 0.56 -5.88
C LEU A 89 -3.38 0.91 -6.06
N ILE A 90 -3.70 1.74 -7.06
CA ILE A 90 -5.08 2.15 -7.33
C ILE A 90 -5.92 0.96 -7.78
N PHE A 91 -5.42 0.16 -8.71
CA PHE A 91 -6.12 -1.03 -9.20
C PHE A 91 -6.48 -2.00 -8.06
N THR A 92 -5.56 -2.22 -7.13
CA THR A 92 -5.78 -3.11 -5.99
C THR A 92 -6.87 -2.59 -5.07
N ILE A 93 -6.89 -1.29 -4.77
CA ILE A 93 -7.95 -0.66 -3.96
C ILE A 93 -9.31 -0.80 -4.66
N LEU A 94 -9.39 -0.50 -5.96
CA LEU A 94 -10.63 -0.64 -6.72
C LEU A 94 -11.16 -2.08 -6.68
N LEU A 95 -10.28 -3.07 -6.82
CA LEU A 95 -10.67 -4.47 -6.74
C LEU A 95 -11.24 -4.83 -5.36
N TRP A 96 -10.58 -4.41 -4.27
CA TRP A 96 -11.10 -4.66 -2.91
C TRP A 96 -12.40 -3.90 -2.62
N ILE A 97 -12.61 -2.72 -3.21
CA ILE A 97 -13.90 -2.00 -3.12
C ILE A 97 -15.00 -2.83 -3.78
N LEU A 98 -14.76 -3.34 -5.00
CA LEU A 98 -15.72 -4.18 -5.71
C LEU A 98 -16.05 -5.45 -4.90
N LEU A 99 -15.05 -6.12 -4.34
CA LEU A 99 -15.27 -7.29 -3.46
C LEU A 99 -16.06 -6.91 -2.22
N THR A 100 -15.81 -5.76 -1.60
CA THR A 100 -16.57 -5.29 -0.45
C THR A 100 -18.06 -5.12 -0.77
N ILE A 101 -18.38 -4.58 -1.95
CA ILE A 101 -19.78 -4.44 -2.41
C ILE A 101 -20.46 -5.81 -2.48
N THR A 102 -19.77 -6.86 -2.94
CA THR A 102 -20.34 -8.22 -2.96
C THR A 102 -20.67 -8.75 -1.56
N THR A 103 -19.92 -8.34 -0.53
CA THR A 103 -20.16 -8.73 0.87
C THR A 103 -21.34 -8.00 1.52
N LEU A 104 -21.86 -6.92 0.93
CA LEU A 104 -23.03 -6.22 1.47
C LEU A 104 -24.32 -7.07 1.42
N PHE A 105 -24.39 -8.00 0.47
CA PHE A 105 -25.50 -8.95 0.35
C PHE A 105 -25.31 -10.19 1.25
N SER A 106 -24.08 -10.47 1.69
CA SER A 106 -23.73 -11.57 2.60
C SER A 106 -22.50 -11.19 3.44
N PRO A 107 -22.70 -10.70 4.68
CA PRO A 107 -21.66 -9.99 5.44
C PRO A 107 -20.58 -10.90 6.05
N THR A 108 -20.55 -12.19 5.72
CA THR A 108 -19.58 -13.16 6.26
C THR A 108 -18.13 -12.70 6.08
N TYR A 109 -17.80 -12.06 4.96
CA TYR A 109 -16.42 -11.67 4.61
C TYR A 109 -16.12 -10.18 4.78
N ILE A 110 -17.04 -9.40 5.37
CA ILE A 110 -16.92 -7.93 5.45
C ILE A 110 -15.69 -7.46 6.25
N ILE A 111 -15.30 -8.23 7.29
CA ILE A 111 -14.12 -7.90 8.10
C ILE A 111 -12.84 -8.08 7.27
N ILE A 112 -12.77 -9.13 6.45
CA ILE A 112 -11.60 -9.43 5.61
C ILE A 112 -11.42 -8.34 4.56
N THR A 113 -12.51 -7.97 3.86
CA THR A 113 -12.48 -6.92 2.85
C THR A 113 -12.20 -5.54 3.47
N GLY A 114 -12.72 -5.27 4.67
CA GLY A 114 -12.42 -4.07 5.45
C GLY A 114 -10.94 -3.93 5.81
N VAL A 115 -10.32 -5.00 6.33
CA VAL A 115 -8.88 -5.00 6.64
C VAL A 115 -8.04 -4.84 5.36
N ALA A 116 -8.43 -5.51 4.28
CA ALA A 116 -7.74 -5.37 2.99
C ALA A 116 -7.75 -3.93 2.48
N LEU A 117 -8.91 -3.25 2.56
CA LEU A 117 -9.03 -1.83 2.19
C LEU A 117 -8.18 -0.94 3.10
N ALA A 118 -8.26 -1.13 4.42
CA ALA A 118 -7.48 -0.34 5.37
C ALA A 118 -5.98 -0.41 5.07
N LEU A 119 -5.43 -1.60 4.90
CA LEU A 119 -4.00 -1.80 4.61
C LEU A 119 -3.59 -1.17 3.27
N ASN A 120 -4.40 -1.30 2.22
CA ASN A 120 -4.09 -0.70 0.92
C ASN A 120 -4.21 0.83 0.93
N ILE A 121 -5.21 1.38 1.64
CA ILE A 121 -5.38 2.83 1.81
C ILE A 121 -4.23 3.41 2.64
N THR A 122 -3.80 2.76 3.72
CA THR A 122 -2.65 3.19 4.51
C THR A 122 -1.38 3.28 3.67
N ASN A 123 -1.13 2.27 2.82
CA ASN A 123 -0.01 2.33 1.89
C ASN A 123 -0.15 3.48 0.90
N LEU A 124 -1.30 3.61 0.24
CA LEU A 124 -1.54 4.70 -0.71
C LEU A 124 -1.31 6.08 -0.06
N TYR A 125 -1.88 6.29 1.13
CA TYR A 125 -1.74 7.53 1.90
C TYR A 125 -0.27 7.84 2.22
N GLY A 126 0.47 6.86 2.74
CA GLY A 126 1.88 7.02 3.06
C GLY A 126 2.72 7.44 1.85
N PHE A 127 2.51 6.78 0.71
CA PHE A 127 3.23 7.11 -0.52
C PHE A 127 2.82 8.45 -1.14
N ILE A 128 1.55 8.82 -1.06
CA ILE A 128 1.07 10.13 -1.48
C ILE A 128 1.78 11.24 -0.70
N ARG A 129 1.90 11.09 0.63
CA ARG A 129 2.63 12.03 1.49
C ARG A 129 4.12 12.11 1.14
N CYS A 130 4.77 10.99 0.80
CA CYS A 130 6.14 11.00 0.28
C CYS A 130 6.26 11.81 -1.02
N LYS A 131 5.31 11.66 -1.95
CA LYS A 131 5.35 12.34 -3.25
C LYS A 131 5.12 13.85 -3.11
N PHE A 132 4.10 14.26 -2.35
CA PHE A 132 3.80 15.70 -2.18
C PHE A 132 4.85 16.43 -1.33
N GLY A 133 5.32 15.83 -0.23
CA GLY A 133 6.37 16.43 0.59
C GLY A 133 7.71 16.60 -0.15
N SER A 134 7.94 15.83 -1.21
CA SER A 134 9.10 16.04 -2.09
C SER A 134 8.94 17.27 -2.98
N ASN A 135 7.74 17.55 -3.48
CA ASN A 135 7.47 18.65 -4.42
C ASN A 135 7.54 20.02 -3.73
N GLU A 136 7.05 20.12 -2.49
CA GLU A 136 7.13 21.35 -1.69
C GLU A 136 8.60 21.77 -1.45
N LYS A 137 9.44 20.82 -1.01
CA LYS A 137 10.87 21.08 -0.76
C LYS A 137 11.63 21.55 -2.01
N ILE A 138 11.30 21.03 -3.20
CA ILE A 138 11.92 21.46 -4.46
C ILE A 138 11.51 22.90 -4.81
N SER A 139 10.23 23.24 -4.62
CA SER A 139 9.75 24.60 -4.89
C SER A 139 10.44 25.64 -4.00
N ASP A 140 10.70 25.32 -2.73
CA ASP A 140 11.37 26.21 -1.79
C ASP A 140 12.87 26.38 -2.09
N GLU A 141 13.56 25.30 -2.49
CA GLU A 141 14.98 25.38 -2.91
C GLU A 141 15.15 26.24 -4.17
N MET A 142 14.26 26.10 -5.16
CA MET A 142 14.27 26.95 -6.36
C MET A 142 14.02 28.43 -6.03
N LYS A 143 13.11 28.74 -5.10
CA LYS A 143 12.86 30.12 -4.66
C LYS A 143 14.03 30.79 -3.94
N LYS A 144 14.91 30.01 -3.30
CA LYS A 144 16.11 30.55 -2.62
C LYS A 144 17.28 30.84 -3.57
N THR A 145 17.22 30.36 -4.80
CA THR A 145 18.29 30.46 -5.79
C THR A 145 18.03 31.58 -6.82
N VAL A 146 16.88 32.26 -6.71
CA VAL A 146 16.46 33.43 -7.51
C VAL A 146 16.42 34.65 -6.59
#